data_AF-A0A9P4WPK0-F1
#
_entry.id   AF-A0A9P4WPK0-F1
#
_cell.length_a   1.000
_cell.length_b   1.000
_cell.length_c   1.000
_cell.angle_alpha   90.00
_cell.angle_beta   90.00
_cell.angle_gamma   90.00
#
_symmetry.space_group_name_H-M   'P 1'
#
loop_
_entity.id
_entity.type
_entity.pdbx_description
1 polymer ?
#
loop_
_entity_poly.entity_id
_entity_poly.type
_entity_poly.pdbx_seq_one_letter_code
_entity_poly.pdbx_strand_id
1 'polypeptide(L)'
;MAALEDVEGLSEVIGRAIQEHLEHSNINVAWPQIDGLVRPILRVEAFLEDAGPGNVSSPRSERVASRTLELTGMMTPGPSRSPTVPRQDHDMMSETQSHSSDATEEGLDTSDARRKGTGGLRISQKQTIQEDHSEHQRQMQVDTRNFPKRKKVASEKFVFQPSTLDKLIIGIWEQLHGSINLDPKAIFEQFQIAPAGSSDVVRQSRSDVTAMDMLSPSTDCTHDSFSQMNVFCRKVTQASRVCRSIEMIVQARWTELFEEQIQFRTAAVPELSATKHRKAVFMEACQDFGWSEKELRNKMAIWRGYKEVKDAAGWAALVFAGMGIYRFCKYRVGFDKDAMRRLRNLRKRLEVAADTLHPHWRQLLAIVGESPTLQYPGHPHEWVVFEDGTDPVPLRQTYPEQNRYFAFEHIDESIIDESVWGCEDPRWMPQPNSVARVNGQYICASCGEQQSDDSKANGCFCFPSLFGCVKRKPPPIQVFRTPDGKNNGLLALTSFERGAAIGELVGLITKGVSGRDVMDSSTPLSNYQIWQERIGNYTRFANHSCKANAQSSTFTWLDTQRVIIVSKGIDAGTEITLDYGDKYWAGLDKAS
;
A
#
# COMPACT_ATOMS: atom_id res chain seq x y z
N MET A 1 -0.62 -39.09 41.35
CA MET A 1 0.20 -38.00 41.92
C MET A 1 1.67 -38.41 41.89
N ALA A 2 2.19 -38.81 40.71
CA ALA A 2 3.56 -39.34 40.55
C ALA A 2 4.09 -39.23 39.09
N ALA A 3 3.63 -38.24 38.32
CA ALA A 3 4.01 -38.09 36.90
C ALA A 3 4.37 -36.63 36.51
N LEU A 4 4.55 -35.74 37.49
CA LEU A 4 4.81 -34.31 37.24
C LEU A 4 6.27 -33.90 37.56
N GLU A 5 7.12 -34.80 38.05
CA GLU A 5 8.52 -34.48 38.38
C GLU A 5 9.45 -34.50 37.14
N ASP A 6 9.01 -35.02 35.99
CA ASP A 6 9.83 -35.14 34.77
C ASP A 6 9.77 -33.92 33.83
N VAL A 7 8.89 -32.94 34.13
CA VAL A 7 8.66 -31.75 33.28
C VAL A 7 9.51 -30.55 33.71
N GLU A 8 10.04 -30.54 34.94
CA GLU A 8 10.82 -29.41 35.48
C GLU A 8 12.15 -29.18 34.73
N GLY A 9 12.72 -30.22 34.11
CA GLY A 9 13.92 -30.11 33.29
C GLY A 9 13.69 -29.66 31.84
N LEU A 10 12.46 -29.74 31.33
CA LEU A 10 12.19 -29.55 29.90
C LEU A 10 12.40 -28.10 29.45
N SER A 11 12.00 -27.12 30.28
CA SER A 11 12.29 -25.71 30.01
C SER A 11 13.79 -25.42 30.05
N GLU A 12 14.54 -26.15 30.86
CA GLU A 12 15.99 -26.01 30.92
C GLU A 12 16.67 -26.57 29.67
N VAL A 13 16.24 -27.75 29.22
CA VAL A 13 16.73 -28.44 28.01
C VAL A 13 16.40 -27.66 26.74
N ILE A 14 15.16 -27.18 26.59
CA ILE A 14 14.76 -26.33 25.44
C ILE A 14 15.57 -25.04 25.43
N GLY A 15 15.73 -24.40 26.60
CA GLY A 15 16.54 -23.21 26.73
C GLY A 15 18.00 -23.41 26.32
N ARG A 16 18.59 -24.53 26.76
CA ARG A 16 19.98 -24.88 26.45
C ARG A 16 20.16 -25.22 24.97
N ALA A 17 19.26 -25.99 24.37
CA ALA A 17 19.30 -26.33 22.95
C ALA A 17 19.15 -25.09 22.05
N ILE A 18 18.27 -24.15 22.42
CA ILE A 18 18.11 -22.88 21.68
C ILE A 18 19.34 -22.01 21.85
N GLN A 19 19.88 -21.90 23.07
CA GLN A 19 21.10 -21.14 23.31
C GLN A 19 22.29 -21.73 22.52
N GLU A 20 22.50 -23.05 22.56
CA GLU A 20 23.53 -23.74 21.78
C GLU A 20 23.32 -23.52 20.28
N HIS A 21 22.10 -23.63 19.75
CA HIS A 21 21.83 -23.36 18.34
C HIS A 21 22.12 -21.91 17.94
N LEU A 22 21.80 -20.96 18.81
CA LEU A 22 22.08 -19.54 18.61
C LEU A 22 23.57 -19.22 18.71
N GLU A 23 24.33 -19.88 19.58
CA GLU A 23 25.79 -19.74 19.67
C GLU A 23 26.52 -20.30 18.43
N HIS A 24 25.98 -21.37 17.81
CA HIS A 24 26.53 -21.95 16.57
C HIS A 24 26.05 -21.24 15.30
N SER A 25 24.94 -20.50 15.39
CA SER A 25 24.38 -19.73 14.28
C SER A 25 24.94 -18.32 14.31
N ASN A 26 25.37 -17.79 13.17
CA ASN A 26 25.85 -16.41 13.13
C ASN A 26 24.64 -15.45 13.16
N ILE A 27 24.08 -15.21 14.34
CA ILE A 27 22.77 -14.57 14.56
C ILE A 27 22.69 -13.21 13.85
N ASN A 28 23.80 -12.46 13.79
CA ASN A 28 23.86 -11.16 13.12
C ASN A 28 23.59 -11.23 11.60
N VAL A 29 23.83 -12.39 10.97
CA VAL A 29 23.54 -12.62 9.55
C VAL A 29 22.07 -13.00 9.33
N ALA A 30 21.51 -13.83 10.22
CA ALA A 30 20.13 -14.26 10.11
C ALA A 30 19.15 -13.13 10.48
N TRP A 31 19.45 -12.37 11.53
CA TRP A 31 18.61 -11.30 12.08
C TRP A 31 19.38 -9.98 12.15
N PRO A 32 19.53 -9.24 11.02
CA PRO A 32 20.30 -7.99 10.96
C PRO A 32 19.74 -6.88 11.86
N GLN A 33 18.48 -7.02 12.27
CA GLN A 33 17.77 -6.05 13.11
C GLN A 33 18.28 -6.04 14.56
N ILE A 34 19.00 -7.09 15.00
CA ILE A 34 19.54 -7.16 16.37
C ILE A 34 20.70 -6.17 16.56
N ASP A 35 21.46 -5.85 15.51
CA ASP A 35 22.62 -4.93 15.59
C ASP A 35 22.24 -3.50 16.05
N GLY A 36 20.95 -3.13 15.95
CA GLY A 36 20.41 -1.85 16.42
C GLY A 36 19.88 -1.87 17.87
N LEU A 37 19.88 -3.02 18.54
CA LEU A 37 19.30 -3.19 19.87
C LEU A 37 20.40 -3.18 20.94
N VAL A 38 20.24 -2.33 21.97
CA VAL A 38 21.23 -2.16 23.06
C VAL A 38 21.26 -3.35 24.02
N ARG A 39 20.12 -4.04 24.19
CA ARG A 39 19.98 -5.23 25.04
C ARG A 39 18.93 -6.17 24.46
N PRO A 40 19.25 -6.90 23.38
CA PRO A 40 18.30 -7.77 22.72
C PRO A 40 17.91 -8.95 23.62
N ILE A 41 16.61 -9.09 23.86
CA ILE A 41 16.03 -10.15 24.69
C ILE A 41 15.13 -11.01 23.81
N LEU A 42 15.42 -12.31 23.75
CA LEU A 42 14.59 -13.30 23.07
C LEU A 42 13.75 -14.06 24.10
N ARG A 43 12.42 -14.02 23.94
CA ARG A 43 11.49 -14.82 24.73
C ARG A 43 10.99 -15.99 23.90
N VAL A 44 11.12 -17.19 24.44
CA VAL A 44 10.65 -18.44 23.82
C VAL A 44 9.58 -19.04 24.72
N GLU A 45 8.44 -19.39 24.12
CA GLU A 45 7.36 -20.09 24.78
C GLU A 45 7.03 -21.37 24.03
N ALA A 46 6.91 -22.47 24.77
CA ALA A 46 6.54 -23.77 24.23
C ALA A 46 5.23 -24.23 24.87
N PHE A 47 4.37 -24.79 24.05
CA PHE A 47 3.04 -25.24 24.42
C PHE A 47 2.87 -26.70 24.00
N LEU A 48 2.20 -27.50 24.83
CA LEU A 48 1.79 -28.84 24.47
C LEU A 48 0.33 -28.81 24.02
N GLU A 49 0.09 -29.37 22.84
CA GLU A 49 -1.23 -29.51 22.25
C GLU A 49 -1.46 -30.99 21.92
N ASP A 50 -2.62 -31.52 22.31
CA ASP A 50 -2.99 -32.92 22.12
C ASP A 50 -3.48 -33.15 20.68
N ALA A 51 -2.86 -34.09 19.96
CA ALA A 51 -3.11 -34.36 18.55
C ALA A 51 -4.16 -35.49 18.33
N GLY A 52 -5.09 -35.66 19.25
CA GLY A 52 -6.14 -36.69 19.18
C GLY A 52 -7.42 -36.25 18.47
N PRO A 53 -8.14 -37.15 17.76
CA PRO A 53 -9.42 -36.82 17.15
C PRO A 53 -10.55 -36.94 18.19
N GLY A 54 -10.94 -35.80 18.77
CA GLY A 54 -12.27 -35.56 19.35
C GLY A 54 -12.45 -35.90 20.84
N ASN A 55 -12.54 -34.85 21.67
CA ASN A 55 -13.66 -34.71 22.59
C ASN A 55 -13.86 -33.25 23.07
N VAL A 56 -15.13 -32.84 23.11
CA VAL A 56 -15.58 -31.46 23.39
C VAL A 56 -15.89 -31.33 24.87
N SER A 57 -14.87 -31.03 25.68
CA SER A 57 -15.00 -30.38 27.01
C SER A 57 -13.61 -30.15 27.60
N SER A 58 -12.98 -29.07 27.11
CA SER A 58 -11.88 -28.21 27.61
C SER A 58 -11.13 -28.59 28.92
N PRO A 59 -9.85 -28.16 29.15
CA PRO A 59 -9.22 -27.03 28.47
C PRO A 59 -7.69 -27.06 28.23
N ARG A 60 -7.23 -26.04 27.48
CA ARG A 60 -5.89 -25.41 27.53
C ARG A 60 -4.74 -26.16 26.84
N SER A 61 -4.24 -25.52 25.79
CA SER A 61 -2.80 -25.48 25.50
C SER A 61 -2.07 -25.10 26.79
N GLU A 62 -1.45 -26.09 27.43
CA GLU A 62 -0.69 -25.87 28.66
C GLU A 62 0.70 -25.36 28.25
N ARG A 63 1.07 -24.19 28.76
CA ARG A 63 2.40 -23.63 28.51
C ARG A 63 3.41 -24.44 29.31
N VAL A 64 4.22 -25.23 28.61
CA VAL A 64 5.14 -26.20 29.23
C VAL A 64 6.53 -25.62 29.43
N ALA A 65 6.90 -24.58 28.67
CA ALA A 65 8.11 -23.82 28.95
C ALA A 65 7.95 -22.34 28.56
N SER A 66 8.54 -21.44 29.35
CA SER A 66 8.73 -20.03 28.99
C SER A 66 10.11 -19.62 29.46
N ARG A 67 10.98 -19.18 28.54
CA ARG A 67 12.34 -18.76 28.88
C ARG A 67 12.71 -17.49 28.14
N THR A 68 13.59 -16.72 28.77
CA THR A 68 14.09 -15.46 28.27
C THR A 68 15.61 -15.52 28.20
N LEU A 69 16.18 -15.21 27.03
CA LEU A 69 17.62 -15.23 26.75
C LEU A 69 18.07 -13.82 26.38
N GLU A 70 19.15 -13.36 27.00
CA GLU A 70 19.81 -12.09 26.64
C GLU A 70 20.90 -12.38 25.60
N LEU A 71 20.80 -11.79 24.41
CA LEU A 71 21.64 -12.16 23.27
C LEU A 71 22.95 -11.35 23.16
N THR A 72 23.21 -10.45 24.10
CA THR A 72 24.34 -9.49 24.08
C THR A 72 25.71 -10.17 23.94
N GLY A 73 25.87 -11.41 24.45
CA GLY A 73 27.15 -12.14 24.42
C GLY A 73 27.42 -12.99 23.18
N MET A 74 26.44 -13.16 22.28
CA MET A 74 26.51 -14.10 21.14
C MET A 74 26.85 -13.42 19.80
N MET A 75 27.24 -12.15 19.82
CA MET A 75 27.54 -11.37 18.63
C MET A 75 29.05 -11.43 18.30
N THR A 76 29.45 -12.17 17.24
CA THR A 76 30.73 -12.19 16.43
C THR A 76 31.81 -13.31 16.67
N PRO A 77 32.71 -13.66 15.70
CA PRO A 77 32.47 -14.46 14.46
C PRO A 77 33.58 -15.52 14.10
N GLY A 78 33.33 -16.45 13.13
CA GLY A 78 34.42 -17.16 12.39
C GLY A 78 34.01 -18.31 11.42
N PRO A 79 34.77 -18.63 10.33
CA PRO A 79 34.24 -19.24 9.10
C PRO A 79 34.78 -20.63 8.67
N SER A 80 34.06 -21.26 7.70
CA SER A 80 34.52 -22.15 6.60
C SER A 80 34.48 -23.69 6.75
N ARG A 81 33.83 -24.39 5.79
CA ARG A 81 34.41 -25.37 4.81
C ARG A 81 33.40 -26.44 4.33
N SER A 82 33.24 -26.59 3.01
CA SER A 82 32.58 -27.71 2.31
C SER A 82 33.63 -28.68 1.73
N PRO A 83 33.31 -29.95 1.34
CA PRO A 83 33.43 -30.34 -0.10
C PRO A 83 32.70 -31.66 -0.63
N THR A 84 32.18 -31.63 -1.89
CA THR A 84 32.51 -32.46 -3.11
C THR A 84 31.64 -33.69 -3.56
N VAL A 85 30.76 -33.49 -4.59
CA VAL A 85 30.69 -34.03 -6.02
C VAL A 85 31.08 -35.52 -6.27
N PRO A 86 30.55 -36.36 -7.24
CA PRO A 86 30.07 -36.17 -8.67
C PRO A 86 28.82 -37.04 -9.09
N ARG A 87 28.34 -37.25 -10.34
CA ARG A 87 28.19 -36.59 -11.67
C ARG A 87 27.53 -37.63 -12.65
N GLN A 88 26.87 -37.16 -13.72
CA GLN A 88 26.51 -37.79 -15.04
C GLN A 88 25.07 -38.28 -15.25
N ASP A 89 24.42 -38.23 -16.43
CA ASP A 89 24.49 -37.50 -17.74
C ASP A 89 23.25 -37.94 -18.60
N HIS A 90 22.95 -37.19 -19.68
CA HIS A 90 22.09 -37.44 -20.88
C HIS A 90 20.63 -36.88 -20.91
N ASP A 91 20.33 -35.87 -21.76
CA ASP A 91 19.99 -35.84 -23.22
C ASP A 91 18.55 -36.34 -23.50
N MET A 92 17.67 -35.79 -24.38
CA MET A 92 17.80 -34.99 -25.60
C MET A 92 16.37 -34.52 -26.04
N MET A 93 16.25 -33.32 -26.65
CA MET A 93 15.49 -32.97 -27.89
C MET A 93 13.98 -33.27 -28.07
N SER A 94 13.15 -32.52 -28.82
CA SER A 94 13.20 -31.21 -29.49
C SER A 94 11.78 -30.90 -30.04
N GLU A 95 11.55 -29.63 -30.44
CA GLU A 95 10.80 -29.17 -31.65
C GLU A 95 9.27 -29.40 -31.82
N THR A 96 8.42 -28.53 -32.39
CA THR A 96 8.47 -27.12 -32.86
C THR A 96 7.06 -26.66 -33.28
N GLN A 97 6.84 -25.32 -33.29
CA GLN A 97 6.05 -24.52 -34.27
C GLN A 97 4.52 -24.74 -34.43
N SER A 98 3.67 -23.80 -34.86
CA SER A 98 3.60 -22.33 -34.92
C SER A 98 2.28 -21.97 -35.64
N HIS A 99 1.87 -20.70 -35.57
CA HIS A 99 0.98 -19.94 -36.47
C HIS A 99 -0.52 -19.71 -36.15
N SER A 100 -0.74 -18.46 -35.77
CA SER A 100 -1.80 -17.48 -36.09
C SER A 100 -2.79 -17.75 -37.24
N SER A 101 -4.03 -17.26 -37.10
CA SER A 101 -4.64 -16.13 -37.88
C SER A 101 -6.10 -15.86 -37.47
N ASP A 102 -6.57 -14.69 -37.91
CA ASP A 102 -7.69 -13.84 -37.47
C ASP A 102 -9.04 -14.09 -38.19
N ALA A 103 -10.08 -13.32 -37.78
CA ALA A 103 -11.22 -12.77 -38.56
C ALA A 103 -12.68 -13.04 -38.08
N THR A 104 -13.29 -11.97 -37.54
CA THR A 104 -14.61 -11.31 -37.82
C THR A 104 -15.91 -12.08 -38.15
N GLU A 105 -17.03 -11.62 -37.56
CA GLU A 105 -18.30 -11.32 -38.27
C GLU A 105 -19.24 -10.37 -37.47
N GLU A 106 -19.97 -9.51 -38.20
CA GLU A 106 -21.02 -8.55 -37.75
C GLU A 106 -22.44 -9.12 -37.91
N GLY A 107 -23.46 -8.51 -37.26
CA GLY A 107 -24.87 -8.80 -37.57
C GLY A 107 -25.94 -8.08 -36.73
N LEU A 108 -26.25 -6.84 -37.13
CA LEU A 108 -27.53 -6.06 -37.16
C LEU A 108 -28.73 -6.25 -36.19
N ASP A 109 -29.30 -5.06 -35.89
CA ASP A 109 -30.49 -4.67 -35.10
C ASP A 109 -31.86 -5.27 -35.47
N THR A 110 -32.79 -5.24 -34.52
CA THR A 110 -34.16 -4.71 -34.73
C THR A 110 -34.91 -4.39 -33.43
N SER A 111 -35.72 -3.33 -33.52
CA SER A 111 -36.58 -2.64 -32.55
C SER A 111 -37.70 -3.46 -31.91
N ASP A 112 -38.15 -3.09 -30.69
CA ASP A 112 -39.51 -2.54 -30.50
C ASP A 112 -39.84 -2.03 -29.08
N ALA A 113 -40.81 -1.11 -29.04
CA ALA A 113 -41.26 -0.29 -27.92
C ALA A 113 -42.21 -0.96 -26.90
N ARG A 114 -42.28 -0.42 -25.65
CA ARG A 114 -43.51 0.11 -25.00
C ARG A 114 -43.36 0.46 -23.50
N ARG A 115 -43.99 1.58 -23.11
CA ARG A 115 -44.17 2.13 -21.76
C ARG A 115 -45.30 1.45 -20.97
N LYS A 116 -45.18 1.36 -19.64
CA LYS A 116 -46.10 1.89 -18.58
C LYS A 116 -45.97 1.14 -17.26
N GLY A 117 -46.13 1.85 -16.14
CA GLY A 117 -46.66 1.27 -14.90
C GLY A 117 -46.09 1.79 -13.58
N THR A 118 -46.37 3.04 -13.22
CA THR A 118 -46.34 3.52 -11.84
C THR A 118 -47.42 2.84 -10.99
N GLY A 119 -47.11 2.43 -9.77
CA GLY A 119 -48.12 2.18 -8.75
C GLY A 119 -47.66 1.29 -7.59
N GLY A 120 -47.84 1.77 -6.36
CA GLY A 120 -48.04 0.91 -5.20
C GLY A 120 -47.09 1.09 -4.02
N LEU A 121 -47.12 2.26 -3.36
CA LEU A 121 -46.76 2.36 -1.95
C LEU A 121 -47.69 1.44 -1.13
N ARG A 122 -47.13 0.46 -0.43
CA ARG A 122 -47.80 -0.23 0.67
C ARG A 122 -47.02 0.00 1.95
N ILE A 123 -47.66 0.71 2.86
CA ILE A 123 -47.26 0.87 4.27
C ILE A 123 -47.45 -0.50 4.94
N SER A 124 -46.36 -1.12 5.38
CA SER A 124 -46.39 -2.36 6.17
C SER A 124 -46.23 -2.04 7.66
N GLN A 125 -46.96 -2.79 8.47
CA GLN A 125 -47.30 -2.54 9.87
C GLN A 125 -46.12 -2.44 10.84
N LYS A 126 -46.34 -1.58 11.83
CA LYS A 126 -45.58 -1.39 13.07
C LYS A 126 -45.27 -2.74 13.77
N GLN A 127 -43.98 -3.03 13.94
CA GLN A 127 -43.50 -3.60 15.20
C GLN A 127 -42.94 -2.41 16.01
N THR A 128 -43.61 -2.08 17.11
CA THR A 128 -43.15 -1.09 18.07
C THR A 128 -41.95 -1.68 18.80
N ILE A 129 -40.75 -1.45 18.28
CA ILE A 129 -39.55 -1.46 19.11
C ILE A 129 -39.73 -0.25 20.03
N GLN A 130 -39.76 -0.49 21.33
CA GLN A 130 -39.73 0.58 22.33
C GLN A 130 -38.33 1.18 22.27
N GLU A 131 -38.16 2.23 21.45
CA GLU A 131 -36.94 3.02 21.40
C GLU A 131 -36.85 3.81 22.71
N ASP A 132 -35.81 3.53 23.49
CA ASP A 132 -35.46 4.36 24.64
C ASP A 132 -34.96 5.72 24.12
N HIS A 133 -35.83 6.72 24.17
CA HIS A 133 -35.53 8.08 23.73
C HIS A 133 -34.56 8.84 24.66
N SER A 134 -34.01 8.20 25.70
CA SER A 134 -33.05 8.84 26.61
C SER A 134 -31.57 8.69 26.19
N GLU A 135 -31.25 7.83 25.23
CA GLU A 135 -29.86 7.56 24.85
C GLU A 135 -29.47 8.20 23.51
N HIS A 136 -28.48 9.10 23.55
CA HIS A 136 -27.83 9.62 22.34
C HIS A 136 -26.90 8.54 21.77
N GLN A 137 -27.42 7.69 20.89
CA GLN A 137 -26.70 6.53 20.38
C GLN A 137 -25.86 6.92 19.15
N ARG A 138 -24.64 7.42 19.34
CA ARG A 138 -23.66 7.70 18.25
C ARG A 138 -23.05 6.41 17.66
N GLN A 139 -23.91 5.49 17.23
CA GLN A 139 -23.58 4.12 16.83
C GLN A 139 -23.86 3.93 15.34
N MET A 140 -22.80 3.75 14.55
CA MET A 140 -22.89 3.46 13.11
C MET A 140 -23.27 2.01 12.88
N GLN A 141 -23.98 1.71 11.78
CA GLN A 141 -24.41 0.35 11.45
C GLN A 141 -23.96 -0.12 10.07
N VAL A 142 -23.75 -1.43 9.93
CA VAL A 142 -23.50 -2.05 8.63
C VAL A 142 -24.78 -2.06 7.81
N ASP A 143 -24.78 -1.41 6.64
CA ASP A 143 -25.88 -1.56 5.67
C ASP A 143 -25.82 -2.94 5.00
N THR A 144 -26.71 -3.84 5.43
CA THR A 144 -26.85 -5.20 4.89
C THR A 144 -27.72 -5.26 3.64
N ARG A 145 -28.37 -4.16 3.23
CA ARG A 145 -29.51 -4.22 2.30
C ARG A 145 -29.10 -4.28 0.83
N ASN A 146 -27.88 -3.91 0.43
CA ASN A 146 -27.42 -4.02 -0.95
C ASN A 146 -25.89 -4.03 -1.09
N PHE A 147 -25.30 -5.17 -1.50
CA PHE A 147 -23.87 -5.20 -1.88
C PHE A 147 -23.67 -4.61 -3.29
N PRO A 148 -22.69 -3.71 -3.54
CA PRO A 148 -22.44 -3.17 -4.87
C PRO A 148 -21.94 -4.27 -5.80
N LYS A 149 -22.84 -4.84 -6.62
CA LYS A 149 -22.43 -5.76 -7.69
C LYS A 149 -21.56 -4.98 -8.69
N ARG A 150 -20.45 -5.58 -9.14
CA ARG A 150 -19.49 -5.03 -10.13
C ARG A 150 -20.10 -4.72 -11.52
N LYS A 151 -21.42 -4.84 -11.69
CA LYS A 151 -22.08 -4.37 -12.91
C LYS A 151 -22.08 -2.86 -12.92
N LYS A 152 -21.33 -2.30 -13.88
CA LYS A 152 -21.25 -0.88 -14.17
C LYS A 152 -22.67 -0.38 -14.46
N VAL A 153 -23.29 0.34 -13.53
CA VAL A 153 -24.49 1.11 -13.84
C VAL A 153 -23.99 2.21 -14.77
N ALA A 154 -24.44 2.19 -16.03
CA ALA A 154 -24.10 3.22 -16.98
C ALA A 154 -24.56 4.57 -16.40
N SER A 155 -23.60 5.41 -16.05
CA SER A 155 -23.88 6.80 -15.72
C SER A 155 -24.43 7.47 -16.98
N GLU A 156 -25.70 7.88 -16.97
CA GLU A 156 -26.29 8.73 -18.02
C GLU A 156 -25.68 10.15 -18.05
N LYS A 157 -24.73 10.47 -17.16
CA LYS A 157 -23.96 11.72 -17.24
C LYS A 157 -22.87 11.57 -18.31
N PHE A 158 -22.82 12.54 -19.22
CA PHE A 158 -21.68 12.77 -20.11
C PHE A 158 -20.39 12.75 -19.27
N VAL A 159 -19.62 11.66 -19.36
CA VAL A 159 -18.31 11.56 -18.73
C VAL A 159 -17.37 12.42 -19.57
N PHE A 160 -17.09 13.64 -19.11
CA PHE A 160 -16.05 14.46 -19.72
C PHE A 160 -14.74 13.67 -19.71
N GLN A 161 -14.12 13.54 -20.88
CA GLN A 161 -12.80 12.90 -20.99
C GLN A 161 -11.82 13.63 -20.05
N PRO A 162 -11.04 12.91 -19.22
CA PRO A 162 -10.10 13.54 -18.30
C PRO A 162 -9.13 14.45 -19.06
N SER A 163 -8.91 15.66 -18.54
CA SER A 163 -7.96 16.58 -19.17
C SER A 163 -6.53 16.00 -19.16
N THR A 164 -5.65 16.50 -20.03
CA THR A 164 -4.24 16.08 -20.04
C THR A 164 -3.58 16.29 -18.68
N LEU A 165 -3.99 17.34 -17.95
CA LEU A 165 -3.53 17.61 -16.59
C LEU A 165 -4.07 16.57 -15.60
N ASP A 166 -5.34 16.20 -15.66
CA ASP A 166 -5.91 15.20 -14.75
C ASP A 166 -5.23 13.85 -14.95
N LYS A 167 -4.93 13.47 -16.21
CA LYS A 167 -4.16 12.26 -16.52
C LYS A 167 -2.75 12.30 -15.94
N LEU A 168 -2.09 13.46 -15.96
CA LEU A 168 -0.78 13.63 -15.33
C LEU A 168 -0.88 13.48 -13.81
N ILE A 169 -1.84 14.16 -13.17
CA ILE A 169 -2.02 14.14 -11.71
C ILE A 169 -2.32 12.73 -11.22
N ILE A 170 -3.29 12.05 -11.86
CA ILE A 170 -3.63 10.65 -11.54
C ILE A 170 -2.41 9.76 -11.75
N GLY A 171 -1.69 9.93 -12.85
CA GLY A 171 -0.46 9.19 -13.12
C GLY A 171 0.60 9.39 -12.03
N ILE A 172 0.76 10.60 -11.49
CA ILE A 172 1.67 10.85 -10.36
C ILE A 172 1.22 10.08 -9.12
N TRP A 173 -0.06 10.11 -8.77
CA TRP A 173 -0.60 9.36 -7.62
C TRP A 173 -0.44 7.84 -7.77
N GLU A 174 -0.68 7.31 -8.96
CA GLU A 174 -0.48 5.88 -9.27
C GLU A 174 1.00 5.47 -9.12
N GLN A 175 1.94 6.33 -9.50
CA GLN A 175 3.36 6.06 -9.31
C GLN A 175 3.77 6.13 -7.85
N LEU A 176 3.24 7.11 -7.09
CA LEU A 176 3.48 7.26 -5.65
C LEU A 176 2.95 6.06 -4.85
N HIS A 177 1.73 5.60 -5.11
CA HIS A 177 1.16 4.43 -4.43
C HIS A 177 1.56 3.08 -5.06
N GLY A 178 2.38 3.12 -6.11
CA GLY A 178 2.85 1.94 -6.82
C GLY A 178 3.95 1.17 -6.10
N SER A 179 4.60 0.26 -6.84
CA SER A 179 5.72 -0.57 -6.38
C SER A 179 7.09 -0.01 -6.76
N ILE A 180 7.19 1.30 -7.06
CA ILE A 180 8.50 1.90 -7.31
C ILE A 180 9.33 1.88 -6.02
N ASN A 181 10.60 1.55 -6.12
CA ASN A 181 11.54 1.71 -5.02
C ASN A 181 12.71 2.55 -5.55
N LEU A 182 12.88 3.72 -4.93
CA LEU A 182 13.79 4.78 -5.34
C LEU A 182 15.09 4.80 -4.52
N ASP A 183 15.37 3.75 -3.74
CA ASP A 183 16.61 3.64 -2.99
C ASP A 183 17.82 3.50 -3.95
N PRO A 184 18.74 4.49 -3.99
CA PRO A 184 19.94 4.43 -4.81
C PRO A 184 20.81 3.21 -4.50
N LYS A 185 20.90 2.78 -3.23
CA LYS A 185 21.73 1.63 -2.84
C LYS A 185 21.18 0.33 -3.43
N ALA A 186 19.87 0.14 -3.33
CA ALA A 186 19.20 -0.98 -3.96
C ALA A 186 19.47 -1.02 -5.48
N ILE A 187 19.58 0.13 -6.15
CA ILE A 187 19.86 0.21 -7.59
C ILE A 187 21.32 -0.16 -7.89
N PHE A 188 22.30 0.37 -7.16
CA PHE A 188 23.72 0.06 -7.41
C PHE A 188 24.09 -1.39 -7.06
N GLU A 189 23.49 -1.98 -6.03
CA GLU A 189 23.62 -3.40 -5.73
C GLU A 189 22.95 -4.29 -6.79
N GLN A 190 21.85 -3.81 -7.40
CA GLN A 190 21.14 -4.54 -8.47
C GLN A 190 21.90 -4.61 -9.81
N PHE A 191 22.88 -3.72 -10.06
CA PHE A 191 23.73 -3.76 -11.25
C PHE A 191 24.94 -4.69 -11.13
N GLN A 192 25.22 -5.27 -9.96
CA GLN A 192 26.27 -6.29 -9.78
C GLN A 192 25.84 -7.70 -10.20
N ILE A 193 24.75 -7.85 -10.95
CA ILE A 193 24.36 -9.13 -11.54
C ILE A 193 25.25 -9.35 -12.76
N ALA A 194 26.42 -9.96 -12.53
CA ALA A 194 27.25 -10.48 -13.60
C ALA A 194 26.42 -11.44 -14.46
N PRO A 195 26.55 -11.42 -15.80
CA PRO A 195 25.91 -12.40 -16.64
C PRO A 195 26.43 -13.78 -16.24
N ALA A 196 25.53 -14.69 -15.86
CA ALA A 196 25.83 -16.11 -15.83
C ALA A 196 26.08 -16.56 -17.28
N GLY A 197 27.32 -16.39 -17.76
CA GLY A 197 27.66 -16.67 -19.15
C GLY A 197 28.92 -16.00 -19.70
N SER A 198 29.78 -15.39 -18.89
CA SER A 198 31.14 -15.00 -19.33
C SER A 198 32.17 -15.80 -18.55
N SER A 199 32.50 -16.99 -19.06
CA SER A 199 33.81 -17.58 -18.83
C SER A 199 34.57 -17.51 -20.15
N ASP A 200 35.53 -16.59 -20.18
CA ASP A 200 36.84 -16.66 -20.84
C ASP A 200 37.38 -15.23 -21.03
N VAL A 201 38.56 -14.79 -20.61
CA VAL A 201 39.79 -15.42 -20.09
C VAL A 201 40.51 -14.35 -19.24
N VAL A 202 41.07 -14.74 -18.09
CA VAL A 202 42.40 -14.38 -17.52
C VAL A 202 42.35 -14.55 -16.00
N ARG A 203 42.81 -15.74 -15.59
CA ARG A 203 43.58 -16.08 -14.37
C ARG A 203 43.58 -15.06 -13.22
N GLN A 204 43.01 -15.49 -12.09
CA GLN A 204 43.76 -15.65 -10.84
C GLN A 204 43.10 -16.69 -9.91
N SER A 205 43.56 -17.93 -10.04
CA SER A 205 43.89 -18.92 -9.02
C SER A 205 43.16 -18.95 -7.64
N ARG A 206 42.44 -20.08 -7.45
CA ARG A 206 42.31 -20.94 -6.24
C ARG A 206 41.46 -20.39 -5.08
N SER A 207 40.56 -21.14 -4.44
CA SER A 207 40.28 -22.60 -4.43
C SER A 207 38.97 -22.89 -3.67
N ASP A 208 38.21 -23.86 -4.20
CA ASP A 208 37.35 -24.86 -3.56
C ASP A 208 36.19 -24.44 -2.64
N VAL A 209 34.96 -24.55 -3.16
CA VAL A 209 33.84 -25.22 -2.48
C VAL A 209 32.82 -25.70 -3.53
N THR A 210 32.78 -27.01 -3.67
CA THR A 210 31.78 -27.85 -4.30
C THR A 210 30.45 -27.91 -3.55
N ALA A 211 29.35 -27.80 -4.30
CA ALA A 211 28.00 -28.18 -3.90
C ALA A 211 27.86 -29.71 -3.79
N MET A 212 27.04 -30.16 -2.83
CA MET A 212 25.95 -31.11 -3.08
C MET A 212 25.14 -31.29 -1.80
N ASP A 213 23.88 -30.85 -1.80
CA ASP A 213 22.79 -31.69 -1.29
C ASP A 213 21.48 -31.28 -1.95
N MET A 214 21.09 -32.05 -2.95
CA MET A 214 19.70 -32.21 -3.37
C MET A 214 19.57 -33.60 -3.95
N LEU A 215 18.87 -34.46 -3.23
CA LEU A 215 18.05 -35.51 -3.82
C LEU A 215 16.64 -35.37 -3.26
N SER A 216 15.73 -34.86 -4.09
CA SER A 216 14.32 -35.26 -4.18
C SER A 216 13.64 -34.53 -5.35
N PRO A 217 12.53 -35.07 -5.89
CA PRO A 217 12.35 -35.24 -7.33
C PRO A 217 11.94 -33.99 -8.09
N SER A 218 12.37 -34.00 -9.35
CA SER A 218 12.13 -33.05 -10.41
C SER A 218 10.65 -32.83 -10.73
N THR A 219 10.12 -31.69 -10.29
CA THR A 219 8.99 -31.02 -10.97
C THR A 219 9.16 -29.49 -11.16
N ASP A 220 10.20 -28.81 -10.65
CA ASP A 220 10.16 -27.34 -10.51
C ASP A 220 11.24 -26.49 -11.25
N CYS A 221 12.07 -27.05 -12.14
CA CYS A 221 13.15 -26.26 -12.76
C CYS A 221 12.67 -25.14 -13.71
N THR A 222 11.51 -25.31 -14.36
CA THR A 222 10.88 -24.26 -15.18
C THR A 222 10.28 -23.16 -14.30
N HIS A 223 9.73 -23.52 -13.14
CA HIS A 223 9.14 -22.57 -12.20
C HIS A 223 10.19 -21.65 -11.58
N ASP A 224 11.40 -22.18 -11.29
CA ASP A 224 12.50 -21.38 -10.76
C ASP A 224 13.09 -20.42 -11.80
N SER A 225 13.26 -20.83 -13.05
CA SER A 225 13.73 -19.93 -14.11
C SER A 225 12.72 -18.80 -14.40
N PHE A 226 11.42 -19.10 -14.43
CA PHE A 226 10.38 -18.07 -14.57
C PHE A 226 10.35 -17.13 -13.37
N SER A 227 10.42 -17.66 -12.14
CA SER A 227 10.50 -16.86 -10.92
C SER A 227 11.74 -15.96 -10.89
N GLN A 228 12.91 -16.50 -11.24
CA GLN A 228 14.15 -15.74 -11.37
C GLN A 228 14.04 -14.65 -12.44
N MET A 229 13.46 -14.96 -13.61
CA MET A 229 13.23 -13.99 -14.67
C MET A 229 12.22 -12.92 -14.25
N ASN A 230 11.17 -13.26 -13.50
CA ASN A 230 10.23 -12.28 -12.94
C ASN A 230 10.93 -11.32 -11.99
N VAL A 231 11.82 -11.83 -11.12
CA VAL A 231 12.64 -11.01 -10.23
C VAL A 231 13.58 -10.12 -11.02
N PHE A 232 14.25 -10.64 -12.05
CA PHE A 232 15.17 -9.88 -12.90
C PHE A 232 14.43 -8.79 -13.70
N CYS A 233 13.32 -9.14 -14.36
CA CYS A 233 12.46 -8.20 -15.09
C CYS A 233 11.97 -7.07 -14.18
N ARG A 234 11.56 -7.40 -12.95
CA ARG A 234 11.19 -6.40 -11.94
C ARG A 234 12.35 -5.48 -11.60
N LYS A 235 13.56 -6.01 -11.37
CA LYS A 235 14.76 -5.22 -11.07
C LYS A 235 15.12 -4.27 -12.23
N VAL A 236 15.19 -4.77 -13.47
CA VAL A 236 15.48 -3.95 -14.66
C VAL A 236 14.42 -2.88 -14.86
N THR A 237 13.13 -3.22 -14.69
CA THR A 237 12.02 -2.26 -14.78
C THR A 237 12.15 -1.17 -13.73
N GLN A 238 12.50 -1.52 -12.50
CA GLN A 238 12.71 -0.57 -11.41
C GLN A 238 13.89 0.36 -11.68
N ALA A 239 15.04 -0.20 -12.08
CA ALA A 239 16.24 0.56 -12.42
C ALA A 239 15.98 1.55 -13.58
N SER A 240 15.28 1.10 -14.63
CA SER A 240 14.89 1.94 -15.76
C SER A 240 14.01 3.13 -15.33
N ARG A 241 13.03 2.89 -14.44
CA ARG A 241 12.18 3.94 -13.88
C ARG A 241 12.99 4.96 -13.08
N VAL A 242 13.93 4.52 -12.26
CA VAL A 242 14.75 5.46 -11.47
C VAL A 242 15.70 6.25 -12.34
N CYS A 243 16.35 5.61 -13.31
CA CYS A 243 17.19 6.31 -14.30
C CYS A 243 16.39 7.39 -15.03
N ARG A 244 15.13 7.10 -15.37
CA ARG A 244 14.23 8.09 -15.98
C ARG A 244 13.93 9.27 -15.05
N SER A 245 13.70 9.02 -13.75
CA SER A 245 13.51 10.09 -12.76
C SER A 245 14.77 10.95 -12.61
N ILE A 246 15.96 10.33 -12.55
CA ILE A 246 17.25 11.04 -12.50
C ILE A 246 17.45 11.89 -13.75
N GLU A 247 17.19 11.33 -14.94
CA GLU A 247 17.29 12.04 -16.21
C GLU A 247 16.44 13.31 -16.18
N MET A 248 15.19 13.23 -15.71
CA MET A 248 14.30 14.38 -15.60
C MET A 248 14.78 15.41 -14.58
N ILE A 249 15.31 14.97 -13.44
CA ILE A 249 15.90 15.85 -12.42
C ILE A 249 17.05 16.67 -13.03
N VAL A 250 18.00 16.00 -13.68
CA VAL A 250 19.17 16.63 -14.30
C VAL A 250 18.75 17.59 -15.42
N GLN A 251 17.79 17.19 -16.26
CA GLN A 251 17.28 18.03 -17.35
C GLN A 251 16.59 19.31 -16.86
N ALA A 252 15.80 19.21 -15.78
CA ALA A 252 15.18 20.37 -15.16
C ALA A 252 16.23 21.31 -14.53
N ARG A 253 17.20 20.75 -13.78
CA ARG A 253 18.30 21.54 -13.18
C ARG A 253 19.19 22.19 -14.23
N TRP A 254 19.52 21.49 -15.30
CA TRP A 254 20.31 22.06 -16.39
C TRP A 254 19.61 23.26 -17.03
N THR A 255 18.28 23.23 -17.14
CA THR A 255 17.51 24.36 -17.67
C THR A 255 17.60 25.59 -16.76
N GLU A 256 17.64 25.41 -15.43
CA GLU A 256 17.91 26.50 -14.47
C GLU A 256 19.30 27.09 -14.66
N LEU A 257 20.33 26.24 -14.69
CA LEU A 257 21.72 26.69 -14.89
C LEU A 257 21.91 27.43 -16.21
N PHE A 258 21.22 26.99 -17.28
CA PHE A 258 21.21 27.69 -18.55
C PHE A 258 20.62 29.11 -18.44
N GLU A 259 19.51 29.27 -17.70
CA GLU A 259 18.89 30.58 -17.46
C GLU A 259 19.76 31.48 -16.57
N GLU A 260 20.33 30.92 -15.50
CA GLU A 260 21.26 31.59 -14.59
C GLU A 260 22.52 32.08 -15.33
N GLN A 261 23.09 31.25 -16.21
CA GLN A 261 24.27 31.62 -17.01
C GLN A 261 23.98 32.79 -17.97
N ILE A 262 22.78 32.84 -18.54
CA ILE A 262 22.35 33.98 -19.37
C ILE A 262 22.27 35.26 -18.52
N GLN A 263 21.68 35.16 -17.32
CA GLN A 263 21.56 36.30 -16.40
C GLN A 263 22.94 36.80 -15.96
N PHE A 264 23.84 35.89 -15.57
CA PHE A 264 25.21 36.20 -15.18
C PHE A 264 25.97 36.95 -16.29
N ARG A 265 25.92 36.46 -17.54
CA ARG A 265 26.58 37.14 -18.67
C ARG A 265 25.96 38.48 -19.02
N THR A 266 24.64 38.58 -18.90
CA THR A 266 23.91 39.84 -19.11
C THR A 266 24.33 40.88 -18.07
N ALA A 267 24.52 40.48 -16.81
CA ALA A 267 25.01 41.36 -15.75
C ALA A 267 26.50 41.73 -15.92
N ALA A 268 27.33 40.79 -16.37
CA ALA A 268 28.77 41.01 -16.56
C ALA A 268 29.10 41.94 -17.74
N VAL A 269 28.31 41.89 -18.83
CA VAL A 269 28.48 42.76 -19.99
C VAL A 269 27.13 43.32 -20.44
N PRO A 270 26.66 44.42 -19.81
CA PRO A 270 25.34 45.01 -20.10
C PRO A 270 25.22 45.64 -21.50
N GLU A 271 26.34 45.92 -22.16
CA GLU A 271 26.39 46.57 -23.48
C GLU A 271 25.88 45.67 -24.62
N LEU A 272 25.89 44.34 -24.43
CA LEU A 272 25.37 43.40 -25.41
C LEU A 272 23.89 43.08 -25.15
N SER A 273 23.13 42.87 -26.23
CA SER A 273 21.72 42.51 -26.10
C SER A 273 21.53 41.13 -25.46
N ALA A 274 20.46 40.98 -24.67
CA ALA A 274 20.09 39.71 -24.03
C ALA A 274 19.97 38.54 -25.03
N THR A 275 19.54 38.82 -26.26
CA THR A 275 19.47 37.81 -27.35
C THR A 275 20.86 37.32 -27.76
N LYS A 276 21.87 38.20 -27.79
CA LYS A 276 23.25 37.83 -28.13
C LYS A 276 23.88 36.99 -27.01
N HIS A 277 23.65 37.35 -25.75
CA HIS A 277 24.06 36.54 -24.59
C HIS A 277 23.41 35.15 -24.61
N ARG A 278 22.09 35.09 -24.82
CA ARG A 278 21.37 33.82 -24.97
C ARG A 278 21.93 32.96 -26.10
N LYS A 279 22.23 33.57 -27.26
CA LYS A 279 22.84 32.84 -28.39
C LYS A 279 24.23 32.31 -28.02
N ALA A 280 25.07 33.09 -27.35
CA ALA A 280 26.39 32.66 -26.92
C ALA A 280 26.34 31.46 -25.97
N VAL A 281 25.53 31.54 -24.91
CA VAL A 281 25.33 30.42 -23.96
C VAL A 281 24.74 29.19 -24.67
N PHE A 282 23.83 29.39 -25.62
CA PHE A 282 23.27 28.31 -26.41
C PHE A 282 24.30 27.62 -27.31
N MET A 283 25.21 28.38 -27.94
CA MET A 283 26.27 27.80 -28.77
C MET A 283 27.29 27.02 -27.93
N GLU A 284 27.66 27.54 -26.77
CA GLU A 284 28.50 26.84 -25.78
C GLU A 284 27.85 25.52 -25.35
N ALA A 285 26.57 25.53 -25.00
CA ALA A 285 25.84 24.31 -24.67
C ALA A 285 25.81 23.30 -25.84
N CYS A 286 25.59 23.74 -27.09
CA CYS A 286 25.66 22.86 -28.26
C CYS A 286 27.04 22.18 -28.39
N GLN A 287 28.12 22.94 -28.13
CA GLN A 287 29.48 22.44 -28.15
C GLN A 287 29.70 21.39 -27.05
N ASP A 288 29.28 21.67 -25.82
CA ASP A 288 29.46 20.77 -24.67
C ASP A 288 28.65 19.46 -24.81
N PHE A 289 27.43 19.54 -25.36
CA PHE A 289 26.63 18.34 -25.65
C PHE A 289 27.10 17.57 -26.89
N GLY A 290 27.84 18.21 -27.80
CA GLY A 290 28.12 17.67 -29.12
C GLY A 290 26.87 17.52 -30.00
N TRP A 291 25.84 18.35 -29.78
CA TRP A 291 24.57 18.30 -30.52
C TRP A 291 24.42 19.46 -31.49
N SER A 292 23.66 19.25 -32.55
CA SER A 292 23.27 20.35 -33.44
C SER A 292 22.35 21.33 -32.70
N GLU A 293 22.32 22.57 -33.17
CA GLU A 293 21.41 23.58 -32.64
C GLU A 293 19.93 23.13 -32.68
N LYS A 294 19.55 22.38 -33.73
CA LYS A 294 18.18 21.89 -33.90
C LYS A 294 17.84 20.84 -32.84
N GLU A 295 18.74 19.91 -32.56
CA GLU A 295 18.55 18.86 -31.56
C GLU A 295 18.44 19.44 -30.16
N LEU A 296 19.35 20.35 -29.78
CA LEU A 296 19.31 20.98 -28.47
C LEU A 296 18.05 21.82 -28.30
N ARG A 297 17.63 22.63 -29.30
CA ARG A 297 16.37 23.38 -29.24
C ARG A 297 15.17 22.48 -29.00
N ASN A 298 15.08 21.35 -29.71
CA ASN A 298 13.97 20.40 -29.59
C ASN A 298 13.92 19.75 -28.21
N LYS A 299 15.06 19.32 -27.66
CA LYS A 299 15.13 18.74 -26.31
C LYS A 299 14.83 19.79 -25.23
N MET A 300 15.42 20.98 -25.34
CA MET A 300 15.17 22.10 -24.41
C MET A 300 13.70 22.52 -24.36
N ALA A 301 12.96 22.45 -25.47
CA ALA A 301 11.53 22.77 -25.46
C ALA A 301 10.74 21.88 -24.48
N ILE A 302 11.15 20.61 -24.33
CA ILE A 302 10.55 19.65 -23.40
C ILE A 302 11.09 19.85 -21.99
N TRP A 303 12.41 20.05 -21.85
CA TRP A 303 13.06 20.24 -20.55
C TRP A 303 12.59 21.50 -19.82
N ARG A 304 12.27 22.57 -20.55
CA ARG A 304 11.58 23.74 -19.99
C ARG A 304 10.24 23.35 -19.36
N GLY A 305 9.48 22.45 -19.99
CA GLY A 305 8.27 21.90 -19.40
C GLY A 305 8.52 21.14 -18.10
N TYR A 306 9.61 20.35 -18.00
CA TYR A 306 10.00 19.70 -16.74
C TYR A 306 10.33 20.70 -15.64
N LYS A 307 11.11 21.74 -15.97
CA LYS A 307 11.41 22.84 -15.05
C LYS A 307 10.12 23.53 -14.59
N GLU A 308 9.23 23.89 -15.51
CA GLU A 308 7.95 24.54 -15.21
C GLU A 308 7.09 23.69 -14.25
N VAL A 309 6.96 22.38 -14.50
CA VAL A 309 6.23 21.45 -13.61
C VAL A 309 6.89 21.38 -12.24
N LYS A 310 8.22 21.28 -12.17
CA LYS A 310 8.98 21.30 -10.91
C LYS A 310 8.80 22.61 -10.15
N ASP A 311 8.84 23.75 -10.83
CA ASP A 311 8.65 25.07 -10.22
C ASP A 311 7.25 25.20 -9.60
N ALA A 312 6.24 24.61 -10.24
CA ALA A 312 4.87 24.59 -9.71
C ALA A 312 4.65 23.55 -8.62
N ALA A 313 4.88 22.27 -8.91
CA ALA A 313 4.47 21.14 -8.07
C ALA A 313 5.61 20.48 -7.29
N GLY A 314 6.82 21.05 -7.34
CA GLY A 314 8.00 20.54 -6.64
C GLY A 314 8.64 19.32 -7.32
N TRP A 315 9.72 18.83 -6.69
CA TRP A 315 10.48 17.69 -7.20
C TRP A 315 9.69 16.38 -7.18
N ALA A 316 8.81 16.17 -6.19
CA ALA A 316 7.99 14.96 -6.10
C ALA A 316 7.13 14.76 -7.36
N ALA A 317 6.51 15.83 -7.87
CA ALA A 317 5.72 15.76 -9.10
C ALA A 317 6.53 15.32 -10.32
N LEU A 318 7.82 15.66 -10.37
CA LEU A 318 8.72 15.28 -11.46
C LEU A 318 9.23 13.85 -11.31
N VAL A 319 9.69 13.48 -10.11
CA VAL A 319 10.24 12.15 -9.80
C VAL A 319 9.22 11.04 -10.04
N PHE A 320 7.96 11.28 -9.68
CA PHE A 320 6.88 10.30 -9.76
C PHE A 320 5.95 10.52 -10.96
N ALA A 321 6.31 11.32 -11.95
CA ALA A 321 5.40 11.65 -13.08
C ALA A 321 5.16 10.51 -14.09
N GLY A 322 5.94 9.43 -14.01
CA GLY A 322 5.90 8.33 -14.96
C GLY A 322 6.12 8.77 -16.42
N MET A 323 5.57 8.01 -17.37
CA MET A 323 5.72 8.31 -18.81
C MET A 323 4.85 9.47 -19.30
N GLY A 324 3.79 9.83 -18.56
CA GLY A 324 2.78 10.82 -18.98
C GLY A 324 3.35 12.24 -19.13
N ILE A 325 4.34 12.59 -18.31
CA ILE A 325 4.93 13.94 -18.27
C ILE A 325 5.62 14.34 -19.57
N TYR A 326 6.20 13.40 -20.31
CA TYR A 326 6.84 13.71 -21.59
C TYR A 326 5.80 14.24 -22.58
N ARG A 327 4.63 13.57 -22.67
CA ARG A 327 3.53 14.01 -23.54
C ARG A 327 2.98 15.36 -23.08
N PHE A 328 2.78 15.53 -21.77
CA PHE A 328 2.33 16.79 -21.18
C PHE A 328 3.26 17.95 -21.60
N CYS A 329 4.57 17.79 -21.42
CA CYS A 329 5.56 18.84 -21.72
C CYS A 329 5.79 19.04 -23.23
N LYS A 330 5.75 17.99 -24.04
CA LYS A 330 5.96 18.07 -25.50
C LYS A 330 4.82 18.80 -26.20
N TYR A 331 3.58 18.43 -25.88
CA TYR A 331 2.40 19.00 -26.56
C TYR A 331 1.89 20.27 -25.89
N ARG A 332 2.28 20.52 -24.63
CA ARG A 332 1.90 21.69 -23.83
C ARG A 332 0.38 21.92 -23.72
N VAL A 333 -0.42 20.88 -23.99
CA VAL A 333 -1.88 20.90 -23.83
C VAL A 333 -2.19 20.94 -22.34
N GLY A 334 -2.68 22.09 -21.85
CA GLY A 334 -2.92 22.32 -20.42
C GLY A 334 -1.78 23.01 -19.67
N PHE A 335 -0.83 23.67 -20.36
CA PHE A 335 0.13 24.60 -19.73
C PHE A 335 -0.47 26.01 -19.63
N ASP A 336 -1.59 26.15 -18.95
CA ASP A 336 -2.23 27.43 -18.66
C ASP A 336 -2.09 27.82 -17.18
N LYS A 337 -2.48 29.05 -16.85
CA LYS A 337 -2.33 29.59 -15.49
C LYS A 337 -3.16 28.81 -14.45
N ASP A 338 -4.31 28.28 -14.84
CA ASP A 338 -5.20 27.54 -13.94
C ASP A 338 -4.63 26.14 -13.67
N ALA A 339 -4.10 25.47 -14.69
CA ALA A 339 -3.39 24.21 -14.57
C ALA A 339 -2.15 24.33 -13.66
N MET A 340 -1.33 25.36 -13.87
CA MET A 340 -0.16 25.61 -13.04
C MET A 340 -0.54 26.03 -11.61
N ARG A 341 -1.70 26.67 -11.40
CA ARG A 341 -2.27 26.90 -10.06
C ARG A 341 -2.67 25.58 -9.40
N ARG A 342 -3.38 24.69 -10.10
CA ARG A 342 -3.75 23.36 -9.58
C ARG A 342 -2.52 22.54 -9.19
N LEU A 343 -1.48 22.53 -10.02
CA LEU A 343 -0.20 21.87 -9.73
C LEU A 343 0.48 22.46 -8.49
N ARG A 344 0.48 23.79 -8.33
CA ARG A 344 1.01 24.45 -7.12
C ARG A 344 0.29 24.02 -5.86
N ASN A 345 -1.04 23.96 -5.88
CA ASN A 345 -1.84 23.52 -4.73
C ASN A 345 -1.56 22.05 -4.34
N LEU A 346 -1.10 21.22 -5.29
CA LEU A 346 -0.76 19.83 -5.04
C LEU A 346 0.67 19.63 -4.52
N ARG A 347 1.55 20.63 -4.62
CA ARG A 347 2.98 20.48 -4.32
C ARG A 347 3.25 19.78 -2.99
N LYS A 348 2.73 20.35 -1.89
CA LYS A 348 2.95 19.83 -0.54
C LYS A 348 2.25 18.51 -0.29
N ARG A 349 1.12 18.28 -0.95
CA ARG A 349 0.38 17.03 -0.91
C ARG A 349 1.17 15.87 -1.52
N LEU A 350 1.83 16.14 -2.65
CA LEU A 350 2.72 15.19 -3.30
C LEU A 350 3.97 14.94 -2.46
N GLU A 351 4.55 15.98 -1.86
CA GLU A 351 5.72 15.84 -0.97
C GLU A 351 5.41 15.00 0.27
N VAL A 352 4.23 15.16 0.91
CA VAL A 352 3.78 14.30 2.04
C VAL A 352 3.72 12.84 1.62
N ALA A 353 3.06 12.53 0.50
CA ALA A 353 2.95 11.15 0.03
C ALA A 353 4.31 10.57 -0.38
N ALA A 354 5.16 11.37 -1.04
CA ALA A 354 6.49 10.93 -1.43
C ALA A 354 7.36 10.62 -0.21
N ASP A 355 7.41 11.51 0.78
CA ASP A 355 8.22 11.35 1.99
C ASP A 355 7.77 10.15 2.84
N THR A 356 6.47 9.96 3.00
CA THR A 356 5.92 8.90 3.86
C THR A 356 5.86 7.53 3.19
N LEU A 357 5.69 7.46 1.87
CA LEU A 357 5.66 6.19 1.11
C LEU A 357 7.02 5.77 0.56
N HIS A 358 7.92 6.72 0.31
CA HIS A 358 9.26 6.48 -0.26
C HIS A 358 10.36 7.23 0.49
N PRO A 359 10.65 6.95 1.78
CA PRO A 359 11.51 7.79 2.63
C PRO A 359 12.92 8.12 2.10
N HIS A 360 13.41 7.41 1.09
CA HIS A 360 14.71 7.62 0.46
C HIS A 360 14.68 8.37 -0.88
N TRP A 361 13.50 8.75 -1.40
CA TRP A 361 13.38 9.35 -2.73
C TRP A 361 14.18 10.65 -2.90
N ARG A 362 14.33 11.43 -1.81
CA ARG A 362 15.08 12.70 -1.81
C ARG A 362 16.58 12.51 -2.00
N GLN A 363 17.11 11.31 -1.78
CA GLN A 363 18.53 11.02 -2.06
C GLN A 363 18.87 11.23 -3.55
N LEU A 364 17.89 11.04 -4.44
CA LEU A 364 18.04 11.33 -5.87
C LEU A 364 18.32 12.82 -6.14
N LEU A 365 17.84 13.70 -5.27
CA LEU A 365 18.00 15.15 -5.43
C LEU A 365 19.42 15.63 -5.09
N ALA A 366 20.18 14.84 -4.33
CA ALA A 366 21.57 15.18 -3.99
C ALA A 366 22.46 15.35 -5.25
N ILE A 367 22.13 14.65 -6.34
CA ILE A 367 22.84 14.74 -7.64
C ILE A 367 22.82 16.17 -8.20
N VAL A 368 21.78 16.95 -7.89
CA VAL A 368 21.63 18.34 -8.34
C VAL A 368 21.90 19.36 -7.24
N GLY A 369 22.47 18.93 -6.11
CA GLY A 369 22.83 19.79 -4.98
C GLY A 369 21.66 20.16 -4.07
N GLU A 370 20.53 19.47 -4.20
CA GLU A 370 19.33 19.69 -3.37
C GLU A 370 19.38 18.86 -2.08
N SER A 371 18.66 19.31 -1.04
CA SER A 371 18.69 18.64 0.26
C SER A 371 18.06 17.24 0.21
N PRO A 372 18.75 16.19 0.70
CA PRO A 372 18.19 14.85 0.80
C PRO A 372 17.31 14.67 2.06
N THR A 373 17.14 15.71 2.88
CA THR A 373 16.43 15.64 4.17
C THR A 373 14.94 15.42 3.99
N LEU A 374 14.41 14.43 4.69
CA LEU A 374 12.98 14.15 4.79
C LEU A 374 12.24 15.35 5.45
N GLN A 375 11.12 15.78 4.88
CA GLN A 375 10.32 16.88 5.43
C GLN A 375 9.11 16.37 6.21
N TYR A 376 8.47 15.29 5.74
CA TYR A 376 7.27 14.72 6.34
C TYR A 376 7.51 13.27 6.77
N PRO A 377 8.01 13.02 8.01
CA PRO A 377 8.20 11.67 8.53
C PRO A 377 6.88 10.99 8.91
N GLY A 378 6.95 9.68 9.19
CA GLY A 378 5.85 8.92 9.76
C GLY A 378 4.89 8.36 8.72
N HIS A 379 3.64 8.17 9.11
CA HIS A 379 2.61 7.56 8.29
C HIS A 379 1.87 8.62 7.44
N PRO A 380 1.48 8.35 6.17
CA PRO A 380 0.82 9.32 5.30
C PRO A 380 -0.45 9.94 5.91
N HIS A 381 -1.18 9.17 6.70
CA HIS A 381 -2.45 9.60 7.32
C HIS A 381 -2.27 10.30 8.68
N GLU A 382 -1.04 10.51 9.12
CA GLU A 382 -0.72 11.40 10.25
C GLU A 382 -0.62 12.87 9.83
N TRP A 383 -0.69 13.14 8.53
CA TRP A 383 -0.62 14.49 7.96
C TRP A 383 -1.97 14.87 7.38
N VAL A 384 -2.45 16.05 7.76
CA VAL A 384 -3.65 16.66 7.20
C VAL A 384 -3.21 17.68 6.16
N VAL A 385 -3.73 17.51 4.95
CA VAL A 385 -3.46 18.41 3.82
C VAL A 385 -4.61 19.38 3.55
N PHE A 386 -4.33 20.44 2.80
CA PHE A 386 -5.29 21.47 2.45
C PHE A 386 -5.41 21.62 0.93
N GLU A 387 -6.62 21.91 0.44
CA GLU A 387 -6.89 22.03 -1.00
C GLU A 387 -6.30 23.29 -1.64
N ASP A 388 -6.09 24.33 -0.84
CA ASP A 388 -5.51 25.60 -1.26
C ASP A 388 -3.97 25.55 -1.38
N GLY A 389 -3.34 24.45 -0.96
CA GLY A 389 -1.90 24.28 -0.98
C GLY A 389 -1.16 24.84 0.24
N THR A 390 -1.87 25.22 1.30
CA THR A 390 -1.26 25.58 2.60
C THR A 390 -0.50 24.38 3.20
N ASP A 391 0.43 24.68 4.10
CA ASP A 391 1.36 23.69 4.64
C ASP A 391 0.62 22.57 5.38
N PRO A 392 0.90 21.29 5.08
CA PRO A 392 0.35 20.16 5.80
C PRO A 392 0.69 20.22 7.28
N VAL A 393 -0.28 19.88 8.12
CA VAL A 393 -0.10 19.85 9.58
C VAL A 393 -0.24 18.43 10.11
N PRO A 394 0.47 18.07 11.19
CA PRO A 394 0.20 16.82 11.89
C PRO A 394 -1.25 16.75 12.36
N LEU A 395 -1.86 15.58 12.26
CA LEU A 395 -3.26 15.30 12.59
C LEU A 395 -3.66 15.83 13.98
N ARG A 396 -2.79 15.72 14.97
CA ARG A 396 -3.05 16.24 16.33
C ARG A 396 -3.34 17.74 16.38
N GLN A 397 -2.85 18.51 15.41
CA GLN A 397 -3.01 19.96 15.39
C GLN A 397 -4.36 20.41 14.82
N THR A 398 -5.18 19.50 14.28
CA THR A 398 -6.51 19.83 13.74
C THR A 398 -7.65 19.66 14.76
N TYR A 399 -7.35 19.18 15.96
CA TYR A 399 -8.32 18.98 17.06
C TYR A 399 -8.08 19.85 18.32
N PRO A 400 -7.51 21.06 18.25
CA PRO A 400 -7.09 21.80 19.45
C PRO A 400 -8.27 22.21 20.35
N GLU A 401 -9.43 22.48 19.75
CA GLU A 401 -10.65 22.89 20.46
C GLU A 401 -11.47 21.70 21.00
N GLN A 402 -11.38 20.55 20.34
CA GLN A 402 -12.19 19.36 20.66
C GLN A 402 -11.51 18.48 21.72
N ASN A 403 -10.17 18.41 21.74
CA ASN A 403 -9.42 17.72 22.77
C ASN A 403 -7.96 18.19 22.82
N ARG A 404 -7.58 18.94 23.85
CA ARG A 404 -6.20 19.44 24.05
C ARG A 404 -5.16 18.32 24.15
N TYR A 405 -5.58 17.10 24.47
CA TYR A 405 -4.75 15.91 24.58
C TYR A 405 -5.10 14.87 23.51
N PHE A 406 -5.56 15.30 22.33
CA PHE A 406 -5.81 14.40 21.23
C PHE A 406 -4.52 13.61 20.91
N ALA A 407 -4.62 12.30 21.08
CA ALA A 407 -3.62 11.32 20.72
C ALA A 407 -4.32 10.26 19.87
N PHE A 408 -3.75 9.99 18.71
CA PHE A 408 -4.25 8.98 17.80
C PHE A 408 -3.08 8.18 17.24
N GLU A 409 -3.14 6.87 17.41
CA GLU A 409 -2.15 5.93 16.93
C GLU A 409 -2.71 5.14 15.74
N HIS A 410 -1.92 5.08 14.67
CA HIS A 410 -2.26 4.29 13.49
C HIS A 410 -1.90 2.82 13.72
N ILE A 411 -2.88 1.93 13.56
CA ILE A 411 -2.74 0.48 13.63
C ILE A 411 -3.21 -0.16 12.32
N ASP A 412 -2.59 -1.26 11.93
CA ASP A 412 -2.94 -2.01 10.72
C ASP A 412 -4.00 -3.09 10.97
N GLU A 413 -4.16 -3.51 12.22
CA GLU A 413 -5.07 -4.56 12.67
C GLU A 413 -5.80 -4.14 13.96
N SER A 414 -7.03 -4.61 14.13
CA SER A 414 -7.81 -4.32 15.35
C SER A 414 -7.25 -5.04 16.57
N ILE A 415 -7.31 -4.36 17.72
CA ILE A 415 -6.89 -4.89 19.02
C ILE A 415 -8.13 -5.38 19.78
N ILE A 416 -8.06 -6.55 20.40
CA ILE A 416 -9.17 -7.07 21.24
C ILE A 416 -9.10 -6.44 22.62
N ASP A 417 -10.25 -5.96 23.12
CA ASP A 417 -10.37 -5.50 24.50
C ASP A 417 -10.40 -6.70 25.46
N GLU A 418 -9.22 -7.09 25.95
CA GLU A 418 -9.07 -8.22 26.87
C GLU A 418 -9.86 -8.04 28.16
N SER A 419 -10.14 -6.81 28.59
CA SER A 419 -10.92 -6.54 29.79
C SER A 419 -12.41 -6.91 29.63
N VAL A 420 -12.90 -6.90 28.39
CA VAL A 420 -14.29 -7.15 28.02
C VAL A 420 -14.51 -8.57 27.49
N TRP A 421 -13.50 -9.11 26.80
CA TRP A 421 -13.59 -10.37 26.06
C TRP A 421 -12.63 -11.46 26.56
N GLY A 422 -11.70 -11.14 27.46
CA GLY A 422 -10.64 -12.07 27.85
C GLY A 422 -9.73 -12.37 26.66
N CYS A 423 -9.57 -13.64 26.32
CA CYS A 423 -8.78 -14.09 25.17
C CYS A 423 -9.63 -14.41 23.92
N GLU A 424 -10.94 -14.19 23.96
CA GLU A 424 -11.84 -14.54 22.87
C GLU A 424 -12.00 -13.38 21.88
N ASP A 425 -11.94 -13.65 20.58
CA ASP A 425 -12.30 -12.67 19.56
C ASP A 425 -13.80 -12.79 19.23
N PRO A 426 -14.64 -11.80 19.57
CA PRO A 426 -16.09 -11.85 19.32
C PRO A 426 -16.46 -11.92 17.83
N ARG A 427 -15.50 -11.62 16.94
CA ARG A 427 -15.65 -11.65 15.48
C ARG A 427 -15.46 -13.05 14.91
N TRP A 428 -15.00 -14.01 15.72
CA TRP A 428 -14.79 -15.38 15.27
C TRP A 428 -16.10 -16.03 14.82
N MET A 429 -16.09 -16.59 13.62
CA MET A 429 -17.21 -17.10 12.83
C MET A 429 -16.85 -18.48 12.27
N PRO A 430 -16.79 -19.53 13.09
CA PRO A 430 -16.53 -20.87 12.59
C PRO A 430 -17.70 -21.31 11.69
N GLN A 431 -17.39 -21.92 10.54
CA GLN A 431 -18.42 -22.40 9.62
C GLN A 431 -19.34 -23.44 10.32
N PRO A 432 -20.68 -23.39 10.10
CA PRO A 432 -21.65 -24.22 10.83
C PRO A 432 -21.42 -25.73 10.75
N ASN A 433 -20.71 -26.20 9.71
CA ASN A 433 -20.34 -27.59 9.55
C ASN A 433 -18.86 -27.79 9.93
N SER A 434 -18.56 -27.72 11.24
CA SER A 434 -17.25 -28.10 11.78
C SER A 434 -16.87 -29.56 11.48
N VAL A 435 -17.86 -30.41 11.16
CA VAL A 435 -17.69 -31.80 10.67
C VAL A 435 -17.33 -31.87 9.19
N ALA A 436 -17.49 -30.78 8.42
CA ALA A 436 -17.18 -30.68 6.99
C ALA A 436 -16.04 -29.70 6.69
N ARG A 437 -15.12 -29.45 7.63
CA ARG A 437 -13.76 -29.02 7.24
C ARG A 437 -13.12 -30.22 6.53
N VAL A 438 -13.39 -30.35 5.24
CA VAL A 438 -12.59 -31.21 4.37
C VAL A 438 -11.18 -30.60 4.40
N ASN A 439 -10.32 -31.12 5.28
CA ASN A 439 -8.88 -30.81 5.37
C ASN A 439 -8.46 -29.46 6.00
N GLY A 440 -9.24 -28.86 6.90
CA GLY A 440 -8.78 -27.66 7.63
C GLY A 440 -8.69 -26.37 6.81
N GLN A 441 -9.35 -26.32 5.65
CA GLN A 441 -9.32 -25.17 4.74
C GLN A 441 -10.39 -24.12 5.13
N TYR A 442 -10.04 -22.84 5.01
CA TYR A 442 -10.96 -21.73 5.14
C TYR A 442 -11.63 -21.45 3.79
N ILE A 443 -12.95 -21.38 3.72
CA ILE A 443 -13.70 -21.17 2.47
C ILE A 443 -14.43 -19.83 2.52
N CYS A 444 -14.27 -19.03 1.47
CA CYS A 444 -14.95 -17.75 1.35
C CYS A 444 -16.45 -17.94 1.11
N ALA A 445 -17.30 -17.41 2.00
CA ALA A 445 -18.75 -17.45 1.83
C ALA A 445 -19.25 -16.66 0.60
N SER A 446 -18.46 -15.72 0.08
CA SER A 446 -18.86 -14.87 -1.06
C SER A 446 -18.53 -15.47 -2.43
N CYS A 447 -17.38 -16.15 -2.57
CA CYS A 447 -16.96 -16.71 -3.86
C CYS A 447 -16.78 -18.22 -3.87
N GLY A 448 -16.84 -18.90 -2.72
CA GLY A 448 -16.67 -20.34 -2.60
C GLY A 448 -15.21 -20.83 -2.68
N GLU A 449 -14.25 -19.92 -2.86
CA GLU A 449 -12.84 -20.26 -3.01
C GLU A 449 -12.10 -20.34 -1.66
N GLN A 450 -10.99 -21.08 -1.64
CA GLN A 450 -10.12 -21.20 -0.48
C GLN A 450 -9.48 -19.86 -0.09
N GLN A 451 -9.50 -19.54 1.20
CA GLN A 451 -8.81 -18.40 1.80
C GLN A 451 -7.50 -18.88 2.44
N SER A 452 -6.42 -18.16 2.18
CA SER A 452 -5.12 -18.38 2.82
C SER A 452 -4.29 -17.10 2.75
N ASP A 453 -3.40 -16.91 3.72
CA ASP A 453 -2.37 -15.87 3.61
C ASP A 453 -1.17 -16.33 2.76
N ASP A 454 -1.09 -17.62 2.42
CA ASP A 454 -0.14 -18.12 1.43
C ASP A 454 -0.68 -17.93 0.00
N SER A 455 0.11 -17.24 -0.82
CA SER A 455 -0.13 -17.00 -2.24
C SER A 455 -0.42 -18.26 -3.05
N LYS A 456 0.21 -19.39 -2.70
CA LYS A 456 0.06 -20.66 -3.43
C LYS A 456 -1.24 -21.39 -3.08
N ALA A 457 -1.74 -21.19 -1.87
CA ALA A 457 -2.95 -21.86 -1.36
C ALA A 457 -4.21 -20.98 -1.45
N ASN A 458 -4.05 -19.66 -1.61
CA ASN A 458 -5.18 -18.74 -1.64
C ASN A 458 -5.87 -18.71 -3.02
N GLY A 459 -7.12 -19.14 -3.08
CA GLY A 459 -8.00 -18.99 -4.25
C GLY A 459 -8.92 -17.76 -4.17
N CYS A 460 -9.04 -17.10 -3.01
CA CYS A 460 -9.99 -16.02 -2.82
C CYS A 460 -9.46 -14.65 -3.26
N PHE A 461 -10.18 -13.99 -4.18
CA PHE A 461 -9.86 -12.66 -4.72
C PHE A 461 -11.02 -11.65 -4.56
N CYS A 462 -11.87 -11.80 -3.54
CA CYS A 462 -12.96 -10.87 -3.28
C CYS A 462 -12.47 -9.45 -2.96
N PHE A 463 -11.43 -9.33 -2.12
CA PHE A 463 -10.82 -8.06 -1.72
C PHE A 463 -9.29 -8.17 -1.62
N PRO A 464 -8.59 -8.38 -2.75
CA PRO A 464 -7.16 -8.68 -2.78
C PRO A 464 -6.28 -7.49 -2.35
N SER A 465 -6.84 -6.28 -2.23
CA SER A 465 -6.13 -5.12 -1.67
C SER A 465 -6.05 -5.13 -0.14
N LEU A 466 -6.89 -5.94 0.54
CA LEU A 466 -6.94 -6.03 2.00
C LEU A 466 -6.57 -7.42 2.53
N PHE A 467 -6.83 -8.48 1.78
CA PHE A 467 -6.68 -9.86 2.27
C PHE A 467 -5.86 -10.72 1.30
N GLY A 468 -5.24 -11.77 1.85
CA GLY A 468 -4.35 -12.67 1.14
C GLY A 468 -2.87 -12.35 1.41
N CYS A 469 -2.01 -12.86 0.53
CA CYS A 469 -0.55 -12.84 0.68
C CYS A 469 0.15 -11.48 0.47
N VAL A 470 -0.57 -10.45 0.03
CA VAL A 470 0.05 -9.18 -0.36
C VAL A 470 0.13 -8.27 0.86
N LYS A 471 1.35 -7.82 1.21
CA LYS A 471 1.55 -6.81 2.26
C LYS A 471 0.73 -5.56 1.94
N ARG A 472 -0.16 -5.19 2.88
CA ARG A 472 -1.00 -4.00 2.78
C ARG A 472 -0.12 -2.76 2.61
N LYS A 473 -0.40 -1.98 1.57
CA LYS A 473 0.17 -0.65 1.37
C LYS A 473 -0.89 0.39 1.68
N PRO A 474 -0.51 1.58 2.20
CA PRO A 474 -1.46 2.67 2.35
C PRO A 474 -2.16 2.97 1.01
N PRO A 475 -3.50 2.97 0.96
CA PRO A 475 -4.22 3.22 -0.27
C PRO A 475 -4.03 4.67 -0.76
N PRO A 476 -4.35 4.96 -2.03
CA PRO A 476 -4.30 6.30 -2.62
C PRO A 476 -5.37 7.23 -2.05
N ILE A 477 -5.21 7.58 -0.76
CA ILE A 477 -6.11 8.38 0.05
C ILE A 477 -5.27 9.33 0.91
N GLN A 478 -5.70 10.59 1.04
CA GLN A 478 -5.16 11.54 2.00
C GLN A 478 -6.21 11.96 3.00
N VAL A 479 -5.78 12.25 4.23
CA VAL A 479 -6.59 13.00 5.18
C VAL A 479 -6.47 14.47 4.84
N PHE A 480 -7.60 15.14 4.63
CA PHE A 480 -7.62 16.57 4.28
C PHE A 480 -8.53 17.35 5.20
N ARG A 481 -8.27 18.65 5.35
CA ARG A 481 -9.17 19.55 6.08
C ARG A 481 -10.39 19.83 5.21
N THR A 482 -11.58 19.50 5.69
CA THR A 482 -12.81 19.78 4.95
C THR A 482 -13.16 21.27 5.01
N PRO A 483 -13.73 21.83 3.93
CA PRO A 483 -14.16 23.23 3.90
C PRO A 483 -15.49 23.46 4.62
N ASP A 484 -16.24 22.40 4.92
CA ASP A 484 -17.64 22.43 5.38
C ASP A 484 -17.81 22.29 6.90
N GLY A 485 -16.71 22.39 7.67
CA GLY A 485 -16.75 22.38 9.13
C GLY A 485 -16.77 20.97 9.77
N LYS A 486 -16.76 19.89 8.98
CA LYS A 486 -16.64 18.49 9.46
C LYS A 486 -15.22 18.13 9.96
N ASN A 487 -14.36 19.13 10.13
CA ASN A 487 -12.96 19.00 10.50
C ASN A 487 -12.14 18.28 9.41
N ASN A 488 -11.92 16.97 9.53
CA ASN A 488 -11.09 16.21 8.60
C ASN A 488 -11.95 15.24 7.79
N GLY A 489 -11.54 15.01 6.55
CA GLY A 489 -12.18 14.05 5.64
C GLY A 489 -11.15 13.18 4.95
N LEU A 490 -11.63 12.21 4.17
CA LEU A 490 -10.80 11.37 3.31
C LEU A 490 -10.96 11.78 1.86
N LEU A 491 -9.86 12.02 1.17
CA LEU A 491 -9.85 12.40 -0.23
C LEU A 491 -9.26 11.28 -1.09
N ALA A 492 -10.02 10.78 -2.06
CA ALA A 492 -9.55 9.78 -3.01
C ALA A 492 -8.55 10.42 -4.00
N LEU A 493 -7.33 9.89 -4.08
CA LEU A 493 -6.28 10.41 -4.99
C LEU A 493 -6.36 9.77 -6.39
N THR A 494 -6.91 8.56 -6.46
CA THR A 494 -7.24 7.84 -7.69
C THR A 494 -8.70 7.39 -7.64
N SER A 495 -9.25 6.93 -8.78
CA SER A 495 -10.60 6.37 -8.78
C SER A 495 -10.65 5.01 -8.09
N PHE A 496 -11.71 4.76 -7.32
CA PHE A 496 -12.02 3.44 -6.77
C PHE A 496 -13.22 2.86 -7.50
N GLU A 497 -13.03 1.73 -8.18
CA GLU A 497 -14.10 1.03 -8.86
C GLU A 497 -15.21 0.60 -7.91
N ARG A 498 -16.45 0.52 -8.43
CA ARG A 498 -17.59 0.00 -7.66
C ARG A 498 -17.31 -1.42 -7.19
N GLY A 499 -17.45 -1.66 -5.90
CA GLY A 499 -17.15 -2.94 -5.26
C GLY A 499 -15.70 -3.11 -4.82
N ALA A 500 -14.80 -2.16 -5.11
CA ALA A 500 -13.44 -2.17 -4.59
C ALA A 500 -13.42 -1.84 -3.09
N ALA A 501 -12.54 -2.50 -2.34
CA ALA A 501 -12.31 -2.15 -0.95
C ALA A 501 -11.48 -0.86 -0.83
N ILE A 502 -11.92 0.05 0.03
CA ILE A 502 -11.25 1.29 0.38
C ILE A 502 -10.34 1.08 1.61
N GLY A 503 -10.80 0.28 2.58
CA GLY A 503 -10.10 0.02 3.82
C GLY A 503 -10.88 -0.91 4.76
N GLU A 504 -10.19 -1.54 5.70
CA GLU A 504 -10.80 -2.22 6.85
C GLU A 504 -11.02 -1.20 7.98
N LEU A 505 -12.17 -1.26 8.65
CA LEU A 505 -12.38 -0.54 9.91
C LEU A 505 -11.61 -1.27 11.01
N VAL A 506 -10.51 -0.65 11.47
CA VAL A 506 -9.67 -1.19 12.54
C VAL A 506 -9.68 -0.27 13.75
N GLY A 507 -9.64 -0.83 14.95
CA GLY A 507 -9.69 -0.10 16.22
C GLY A 507 -9.71 -1.06 17.39
N LEU A 508 -10.21 -0.60 18.54
CA LEU A 508 -10.46 -1.48 19.68
C LEU A 508 -11.76 -2.26 19.47
N ILE A 509 -11.70 -3.60 19.54
CA ILE A 509 -12.87 -4.47 19.52
C ILE A 509 -13.40 -4.62 20.95
N THR A 510 -14.54 -3.99 21.24
CA THR A 510 -15.09 -3.87 22.60
C THR A 510 -16.62 -4.00 22.60
N LYS A 511 -17.30 -3.73 23.71
CA LYS A 511 -18.76 -3.63 23.80
C LYS A 511 -19.20 -2.66 24.90
N GLY A 512 -20.39 -2.09 24.77
CA GLY A 512 -20.99 -1.24 25.80
C GLY A 512 -20.52 0.21 25.81
N VAL A 513 -19.81 0.66 24.77
CA VAL A 513 -19.47 2.07 24.60
C VAL A 513 -20.69 2.84 24.09
N SER A 514 -21.04 3.92 24.80
CA SER A 514 -22.19 4.78 24.52
C SER A 514 -21.79 6.26 24.48
N GLY A 515 -22.58 7.10 23.80
CA GLY A 515 -22.33 8.54 23.66
C GLY A 515 -21.06 8.94 22.90
N ARG A 516 -20.41 7.98 22.23
CA ARG A 516 -19.16 8.10 21.47
C ARG A 516 -19.33 7.46 20.10
N ASP A 517 -18.54 7.91 19.13
CA ASP A 517 -18.60 7.41 17.76
C ASP A 517 -18.00 6.00 17.73
N VAL A 518 -18.85 5.00 17.48
CA VAL A 518 -18.46 3.59 17.37
C VAL A 518 -19.16 2.94 16.18
N MET A 519 -18.54 1.92 15.62
CA MET A 519 -19.18 1.03 14.65
C MET A 519 -19.77 -0.18 15.37
N ASP A 520 -21.09 -0.35 15.32
CA ASP A 520 -21.75 -1.55 15.82
C ASP A 520 -21.71 -2.65 14.75
N SER A 521 -21.41 -3.88 15.16
CA SER A 521 -21.52 -5.07 14.32
C SER A 521 -21.88 -6.30 15.15
N SER A 522 -22.19 -7.40 14.46
CA SER A 522 -22.61 -8.63 15.12
C SER A 522 -22.26 -9.88 14.34
N THR A 523 -21.94 -10.91 15.10
CA THR A 523 -21.88 -12.31 14.70
C THR A 523 -23.12 -13.02 15.27
N PRO A 524 -23.47 -14.24 14.81
CA PRO A 524 -24.47 -15.06 15.47
C PRO A 524 -24.12 -15.38 16.93
N LEU A 525 -22.85 -15.27 17.32
CA LEU A 525 -22.35 -15.56 18.66
C LEU A 525 -22.37 -14.33 19.57
N SER A 526 -22.12 -13.13 19.04
CA SER A 526 -22.00 -11.93 19.87
C SER A 526 -22.23 -10.62 19.10
N ASN A 527 -22.61 -9.59 19.83
CA ASN A 527 -22.57 -8.20 19.34
C ASN A 527 -21.27 -7.55 19.82
N TYR A 528 -20.60 -6.81 18.95
CA TYR A 528 -19.36 -6.12 19.26
C TYR A 528 -19.31 -4.74 18.62
N GLN A 529 -18.37 -3.93 19.10
CA GLN A 529 -18.15 -2.56 18.64
C GLN A 529 -16.70 -2.39 18.19
N ILE A 530 -16.49 -1.60 17.14
CA ILE A 530 -15.17 -1.13 16.73
C ILE A 530 -15.05 0.33 17.13
N TRP A 531 -14.17 0.60 18.10
CA TRP A 531 -13.98 1.94 18.65
C TRP A 531 -12.63 2.52 18.19
N GLN A 532 -12.70 3.65 17.48
CA GLN A 532 -11.54 4.28 16.83
C GLN A 532 -11.13 5.62 17.46
N GLU A 533 -11.38 5.83 18.76
CA GLU A 533 -11.09 7.14 19.39
C GLU A 533 -9.60 7.44 19.44
N ARG A 534 -8.81 6.53 20.03
CA ARG A 534 -7.35 6.69 20.26
C ARG A 534 -6.48 5.82 19.38
N ILE A 535 -7.01 4.72 18.87
CA ILE A 535 -6.29 3.77 18.02
C ILE A 535 -7.17 3.43 16.82
N GLY A 536 -6.58 3.26 15.64
CA GLY A 536 -7.32 2.88 14.44
C GLY A 536 -6.54 3.18 13.18
N ASN A 537 -7.21 3.36 12.05
CA ASN A 537 -6.57 3.81 10.82
C ASN A 537 -7.34 4.99 10.20
N TYR A 538 -6.96 5.35 8.98
CA TYR A 538 -7.58 6.45 8.23
C TYR A 538 -9.10 6.33 8.04
N THR A 539 -9.68 5.13 8.10
CA THR A 539 -11.13 4.94 7.88
C THR A 539 -11.99 5.73 8.84
N ARG A 540 -11.48 6.06 10.04
CA ARG A 540 -12.19 6.89 11.03
C ARG A 540 -12.54 8.30 10.55
N PHE A 541 -11.82 8.81 9.54
CA PHE A 541 -12.02 10.17 9.02
C PHE A 541 -13.02 10.19 7.84
N ALA A 542 -13.68 9.07 7.53
CA ALA A 542 -14.72 9.02 6.51
C ALA A 542 -16.00 9.70 7.04
N ASN A 543 -16.33 10.87 6.50
CA ASN A 543 -17.46 11.68 6.96
C ASN A 543 -18.82 11.10 6.54
N HIS A 544 -19.87 11.53 7.26
CA HIS A 544 -21.24 11.23 6.90
C HIS A 544 -21.72 11.99 5.65
N SER A 545 -22.53 11.31 4.82
CA SER A 545 -23.37 11.91 3.79
C SER A 545 -24.63 11.06 3.55
N CYS A 546 -25.80 11.70 3.46
CA CYS A 546 -27.03 11.02 3.05
C CYS A 546 -26.99 10.52 1.59
N LYS A 547 -26.00 10.97 0.80
CA LYS A 547 -25.71 10.49 -0.57
C LYS A 547 -24.30 9.92 -0.62
N ALA A 548 -23.99 9.02 0.31
CA ALA A 548 -22.68 8.41 0.45
C ALA A 548 -22.22 7.69 -0.83
N ASN A 549 -20.94 7.89 -1.18
CA ASN A 549 -20.26 7.23 -2.30
C ASN A 549 -19.49 5.96 -1.88
N ALA A 550 -19.52 5.60 -0.60
CA ALA A 550 -19.08 4.33 -0.06
C ALA A 550 -20.14 3.70 0.84
N GLN A 551 -19.89 2.48 1.31
CA GLN A 551 -20.67 1.80 2.35
C GLN A 551 -19.80 0.87 3.18
N SER A 552 -20.16 0.65 4.44
CA SER A 552 -19.61 -0.42 5.26
C SER A 552 -20.24 -1.77 4.90
N SER A 553 -19.47 -2.85 4.90
CA SER A 553 -19.93 -4.22 4.68
C SER A 553 -19.16 -5.18 5.58
N THR A 554 -19.76 -6.32 5.93
CA THR A 554 -19.05 -7.40 6.62
C THR A 554 -18.46 -8.37 5.61
N PHE A 555 -17.26 -8.85 5.89
CA PHE A 555 -16.59 -9.88 5.10
C PHE A 555 -15.86 -10.84 6.03
N THR A 556 -16.03 -12.14 5.84
CA THR A 556 -15.33 -13.15 6.66
C THR A 556 -14.04 -13.55 5.97
N TRP A 557 -12.91 -13.35 6.64
CA TRP A 557 -11.59 -13.80 6.21
C TRP A 557 -10.99 -14.71 7.27
N LEU A 558 -10.62 -15.94 6.88
CA LEU A 558 -10.07 -16.97 7.78
C LEU A 558 -10.94 -17.13 9.04
N ASP A 559 -12.24 -17.34 8.82
CA ASP A 559 -13.28 -17.46 9.87
C ASP A 559 -13.37 -16.24 10.82
N THR A 560 -12.74 -15.10 10.52
CA THR A 560 -12.89 -13.87 11.30
C THR A 560 -13.74 -12.85 10.53
N GLN A 561 -14.83 -12.37 11.13
CA GLN A 561 -15.64 -11.31 10.55
C GLN A 561 -14.88 -9.98 10.59
N ARG A 562 -14.75 -9.32 9.43
CA ARG A 562 -14.14 -8.01 9.25
C ARG A 562 -15.20 -7.01 8.79
N VAL A 563 -15.07 -5.75 9.18
CA VAL A 563 -15.90 -4.66 8.65
C VAL A 563 -15.03 -3.85 7.69
N ILE A 564 -15.48 -3.73 6.44
CA ILE A 564 -14.74 -3.07 5.36
C ILE A 564 -15.56 -1.94 4.76
N ILE A 565 -14.88 -0.88 4.31
CA ILE A 565 -15.47 0.16 3.47
C ILE A 565 -15.36 -0.26 2.01
N VAL A 566 -16.48 -0.32 1.32
CA VAL A 566 -16.60 -0.69 -0.10
C VAL A 566 -17.06 0.50 -0.92
N SER A 567 -16.36 0.76 -2.03
CA SER A 567 -16.67 1.84 -2.97
C SER A 567 -17.98 1.57 -3.73
N LYS A 568 -18.81 2.61 -3.91
CA LYS A 568 -19.95 2.60 -4.85
C LYS A 568 -19.58 3.11 -6.25
N GLY A 569 -18.30 3.38 -6.48
CA GLY A 569 -17.75 4.09 -7.63
C GLY A 569 -17.37 5.51 -7.22
N ILE A 570 -16.08 5.73 -6.93
CA ILE A 570 -15.55 7.01 -6.43
C ILE A 570 -14.55 7.53 -7.45
N ASP A 571 -14.74 8.77 -7.88
CA ASP A 571 -13.84 9.45 -8.80
C ASP A 571 -12.63 10.04 -8.07
N ALA A 572 -11.50 10.16 -8.76
CA ALA A 572 -10.32 10.82 -8.23
C ALA A 572 -10.63 12.29 -7.87
N GLY A 573 -10.11 12.75 -6.73
CA GLY A 573 -10.33 14.10 -6.22
C GLY A 573 -11.67 14.30 -5.49
N THR A 574 -12.41 13.23 -5.18
CA THR A 574 -13.67 13.33 -4.43
C THR A 574 -13.52 12.86 -2.98
N GLU A 575 -14.25 13.49 -2.07
CA GLU A 575 -14.31 13.07 -0.67
C GLU A 575 -15.01 11.71 -0.55
N ILE A 576 -14.44 10.81 0.25
CA ILE A 576 -15.00 9.51 0.58
C ILE A 576 -15.94 9.69 1.76
N THR A 577 -17.21 9.33 1.56
CA THR A 577 -18.28 9.51 2.56
C THR A 577 -19.08 8.23 2.78
N LEU A 578 -19.58 8.06 4.00
CA LEU A 578 -20.39 6.95 4.46
C LEU A 578 -21.78 7.40 4.86
N ASP A 579 -22.74 6.48 4.78
CA ASP A 579 -24.01 6.65 5.48
C ASP A 579 -23.84 6.02 6.85
N TYR A 580 -24.04 6.81 7.92
CA TYR A 580 -23.89 6.34 9.30
C TYR A 580 -25.15 5.62 9.78
N GLY A 581 -26.26 5.73 9.05
CA GLY A 581 -27.54 5.15 9.38
C GLY A 581 -28.33 5.98 10.40
N ASP A 582 -29.63 5.72 10.47
CA ASP A 582 -30.57 6.48 11.31
C ASP A 582 -30.27 6.36 12.80
N LYS A 583 -29.79 5.17 13.25
CA LYS A 583 -29.47 4.91 14.66
C LYS A 583 -28.39 5.87 15.18
N TYR A 584 -27.39 6.20 14.37
CA TYR A 584 -26.32 7.11 14.75
C TYR A 584 -26.84 8.50 15.15
N TRP A 585 -27.92 8.94 14.51
CA TRP A 585 -28.55 10.23 14.75
C TRP A 585 -29.68 10.17 15.77
N ALA A 586 -29.96 9.00 16.35
CA ALA A 586 -30.98 8.84 17.36
C ALA A 586 -30.61 9.58 18.64
N GLY A 587 -31.57 10.32 19.20
CA GLY A 587 -31.37 11.11 20.41
C GLY A 587 -30.71 12.48 20.21
N LEU A 588 -30.33 12.87 18.98
CA LEU A 588 -29.94 14.25 18.69
C LEU A 588 -31.18 15.12 18.50
N ASP A 589 -31.20 16.29 19.17
CA ASP A 589 -32.27 17.27 19.01
C ASP A 589 -32.24 17.80 17.57
N LYS A 590 -33.20 17.39 16.73
CA LYS A 590 -33.27 17.77 15.31
C LYS A 590 -33.75 19.22 15.11
N ALA A 591 -33.73 20.04 16.15
CA ALA A 591 -34.20 21.42 16.17
C ALA A 591 -33.08 22.38 16.60
N SER A 592 -32.31 22.85 15.63
CA SER A 592 -31.67 24.17 15.63
C SER A 592 -31.31 24.57 14.21
#